data_AF-A0A0Q8LQT5-F1
#
_entry.id   AF-A0A0Q8LQT5-F1
#
_cell.length_a   1.000
_cell.length_b   1.000
_cell.length_c   1.000
_cell.angle_alpha   90.00
_cell.angle_beta   90.00
_cell.angle_gamma   90.00
#
_symmetry.space_group_name_H-M   'P 1'
#
loop_
_entity.id
_entity.type
_entity.pdbx_description
1 polymer ?
#
loop_
_entity_poly.entity_id
_entity_poly.type
_entity_poly.pdbx_seq_one_letter_code
_entity_poly.pdbx_strand_id
1 'polypeptide(L)' 'MSGQVGGSSPQTGAHAVVANAVDPARRPDVLLRVRREEGHEVSAWWMIGAFVGVSALVIGFLSFVPGGA' A
#
# COMPACT_ATOMS: atom_id res chain seq x y z
N MET A 1 -39.40 -54.23 5.88
CA MET A 1 -38.46 -53.58 6.81
C MET A 1 -37.54 -52.67 6.04
N SER A 2 -37.36 -51.46 6.57
CA SER A 2 -36.87 -50.21 5.98
C SER A 2 -35.45 -50.28 5.41
N GLY A 3 -35.25 -49.71 4.21
CA GLY A 3 -33.93 -49.37 3.69
C GLY A 3 -33.47 -48.03 4.24
N GLN A 4 -32.35 -48.00 4.95
CA GLN A 4 -31.69 -46.78 5.40
C GLN A 4 -30.40 -46.59 4.60
N VAL A 5 -30.51 -45.90 3.48
CA VAL A 5 -29.35 -45.34 2.77
C VAL A 5 -28.96 -44.10 3.55
N GLY A 6 -27.91 -44.21 4.38
CA GLY A 6 -27.32 -43.06 5.06
C GLY A 6 -26.81 -42.08 4.00
N GLY A 7 -27.59 -41.03 3.75
CA GLY A 7 -27.24 -39.99 2.80
C GLY A 7 -25.99 -39.24 3.28
N SER A 8 -24.88 -39.44 2.58
CA SER A 8 -23.77 -38.51 2.60
C SER A 8 -24.24 -37.22 1.93
N SER A 9 -24.78 -36.29 2.72
CA SER A 9 -25.05 -34.93 2.26
C SER A 9 -23.76 -34.34 1.69
N PRO A 10 -23.75 -33.76 0.48
CA PRO A 10 -22.56 -33.08 -0.03
C PRO A 10 -22.20 -31.95 0.94
N GLN A 11 -21.00 -32.02 1.52
CA GLN A 11 -20.42 -30.94 2.29
C GLN A 11 -20.11 -29.81 1.31
N THR A 12 -21.11 -28.98 1.01
CA THR A 12 -20.96 -27.73 0.26
C THR A 12 -19.87 -26.89 0.92
N GLY A 13 -19.01 -26.28 0.09
CA GLY A 13 -17.70 -25.67 0.41
C GLY A 13 -17.66 -24.51 1.43
N ALA A 14 -18.63 -24.43 2.34
CA ALA A 14 -18.67 -23.47 3.44
C ALA A 14 -17.80 -23.85 4.65
N HIS A 15 -17.09 -25.00 4.61
CA HIS A 15 -16.10 -25.34 5.66
C HIS A 15 -14.72 -24.71 5.45
N ALA A 16 -14.41 -24.23 4.23
CA ALA A 16 -13.13 -23.58 3.93
C ALA A 16 -13.07 -22.12 4.41
N VAL A 17 -14.21 -21.50 4.74
CA VAL A 17 -14.27 -20.07 5.10
C VAL A 17 -13.97 -19.82 6.57
N VAL A 18 -14.18 -20.81 7.45
CA VAL A 18 -14.00 -20.65 8.91
C VAL A 18 -12.61 -21.11 9.39
N ALA A 19 -12.01 -22.12 8.77
CA ALA A 19 -10.63 -22.52 9.05
C ALA A 19 -9.59 -21.51 8.52
N ASN A 20 -9.98 -20.71 7.52
CA ASN A 20 -9.19 -19.64 6.91
C ASN A 20 -9.84 -18.26 7.14
N ALA A 21 -10.64 -18.11 8.20
CA ALA A 21 -11.14 -16.80 8.65
C ALA A 21 -10.03 -15.97 9.32
N VAL A 22 -8.82 -16.00 8.74
CA VAL A 22 -7.86 -14.93 8.96
C VAL A 22 -8.45 -13.74 8.23
N ASP A 23 -9.14 -12.90 9.01
CA ASP A 23 -9.61 -11.59 8.60
C ASP A 23 -8.56 -10.94 7.67
N PRO A 24 -8.90 -10.62 6.41
CA PRO A 24 -7.97 -9.97 5.50
C PRO A 24 -7.36 -8.68 6.08
N ALA A 25 -8.01 -8.03 7.05
CA ALA A 25 -7.48 -6.88 7.78
C ALA A 25 -6.46 -7.25 8.88
N ARG A 26 -6.42 -8.52 9.33
CA ARG A 26 -5.40 -9.04 10.27
C ARG A 26 -4.12 -9.50 9.58
N ARG A 27 -4.03 -9.36 8.25
CA ARG A 27 -2.80 -9.64 7.51
C ARG A 27 -1.72 -8.62 7.84
N PRO A 28 -0.54 -9.04 8.32
CA PRO A 28 0.50 -8.11 8.79
C PRO A 28 1.01 -7.16 7.69
N ASP A 29 0.97 -7.58 6.43
CA ASP A 29 1.29 -6.77 5.25
C ASP A 29 0.26 -5.65 4.96
N VAL A 30 -0.98 -5.80 5.41
CA VAL A 30 -2.05 -4.80 5.21
C VAL A 30 -2.02 -3.72 6.29
N LEU A 31 -1.51 -4.04 7.49
CA LEU A 31 -1.46 -3.09 8.60
C LEU A 31 -0.64 -1.84 8.29
N LEU A 32 0.41 -1.98 7.48
CA LEU A 32 1.33 -0.88 7.13
C LEU A 32 1.17 -0.40 5.69
N ARG A 33 0.37 -1.09 4.86
CA ARG A 33 0.14 -0.65 3.48
C ARG A 33 -0.85 0.51 3.47
N VAL A 34 -0.34 1.70 3.27
CA VAL A 34 -1.14 2.89 2.95
C VAL A 34 -1.88 2.65 1.64
N ARG A 35 -3.21 2.65 1.70
CA ARG A 35 -4.08 2.59 0.52
C ARG A 35 -4.20 4.00 -0.04
N ARG A 36 -3.54 4.23 -1.17
CA ARG A 36 -3.82 5.39 -2.01
C ARG A 36 -4.94 5.05 -2.97
N GLU A 37 -5.74 6.05 -3.30
CA GLU A 37 -6.81 5.96 -4.29
C GLU A 37 -6.21 5.58 -5.65
N GLU A 38 -6.96 4.79 -6.43
CA GLU A 38 -6.59 4.47 -7.80
C GLU A 38 -6.54 5.77 -8.61
N GLY A 39 -5.39 6.07 -9.23
CA GLY A 39 -5.16 7.35 -9.92
C GLY A 39 -4.56 8.47 -9.05
N HIS A 40 -4.11 8.18 -7.82
CA HIS A 40 -3.38 9.17 -7.02
C HIS A 40 -1.99 9.47 -7.62
N GLU A 41 -1.92 10.55 -8.39
CA GLU A 41 -0.68 11.04 -9.00
C GLU A 41 0.07 11.99 -8.06
N VAL A 42 1.40 11.85 -8.02
CA VAL A 42 2.24 12.82 -7.30
C VAL A 42 2.28 14.12 -8.09
N SER A 43 1.92 15.24 -7.46
CA SER A 43 1.98 16.56 -8.10
C SER A 43 3.40 16.88 -8.56
N ALA A 44 3.56 17.19 -9.86
CA ALA A 44 4.84 17.56 -10.46
C ALA A 44 5.46 18.81 -9.80
N TRP A 45 4.64 19.69 -9.20
CA TRP A 45 5.12 20.87 -8.49
C TRP A 45 6.03 20.55 -7.31
N TRP A 46 5.93 19.35 -6.71
CA TRP A 46 6.87 18.91 -5.69
C TRP A 46 8.28 18.73 -6.23
N MET A 47 8.42 18.12 -7.42
CA MET A 47 9.73 17.94 -8.06
C MET A 47 10.32 19.28 -8.50
N ILE A 48 9.48 20.16 -9.06
CA ILE A 48 9.89 21.51 -9.47
C ILE A 48 10.34 22.32 -8.25
N GLY A 49 9.55 22.31 -7.17
CA GLY A 49 9.89 23.00 -5.93
C GLY A 49 11.18 22.47 -5.29
N ALA A 50 11.38 21.15 -5.27
CA ALA A 50 12.60 20.54 -4.76
C ALA A 50 13.83 20.98 -5.58
N PHE A 51 13.74 20.96 -6.91
CA PHE A 51 14.80 21.44 -7.79
C PHE A 51 15.14 22.90 -7.52
N VAL A 52 14.15 23.79 -7.58
CA VAL A 52 14.34 25.23 -7.36
C VAL A 52 14.90 25.50 -5.97
N GLY A 53 14.39 24.83 -4.93
CA GLY A 53 14.85 24.99 -3.55
C GLY A 53 16.30 24.57 -3.35
N VAL A 54 16.70 23.40 -3.89
CA VAL A 54 18.09 22.93 -3.81
C VAL A 54 19.03 23.83 -4.61
N SER A 55 18.65 24.24 -5.82
CA SER A 55 19.46 25.17 -6.62
C SER A 55 19.66 26.51 -5.92
N ALA A 56 18.59 27.10 -5.39
CA ALA A 56 18.67 28.36 -4.64
C ALA A 56 19.55 28.22 -3.38
N LEU A 57 19.45 27.08 -2.69
CA LEU A 57 20.29 26.77 -1.54
C LEU A 57 21.78 26.73 -1.93
N VAL A 58 22.14 25.99 -2.98
CA VAL A 58 23.52 25.89 -3.47
C VAL A 58 24.04 27.27 -3.90
N ILE A 59 23.27 28.02 -4.68
CA ILE A 59 23.63 29.38 -5.10
C ILE A 59 23.83 30.28 -3.88
N GLY A 60 22.92 30.19 -2.91
CA GLY A 60 23.01 30.90 -1.64
C GLY A 60 24.34 30.60 -0.94
N PHE A 61 24.67 29.33 -0.76
CA PHE A 61 25.94 28.92 -0.15
C PHE A 61 27.17 29.43 -0.91
N LEU A 62 27.20 29.30 -2.23
CA LEU A 62 28.32 29.76 -3.05
C LEU A 62 28.46 31.29 -3.05
N SER A 63 27.37 32.03 -2.87
CA SER A 63 27.37 33.50 -2.77
C SER A 63 28.06 34.01 -1.51
N PHE A 64 28.27 33.15 -0.50
CA PHE A 64 29.04 33.46 0.70
C PHE A 64 30.53 33.09 0.59
N VAL A 65 30.98 32.56 -0.56
CA VAL A 65 32.40 32.28 -0.81
C VAL A 65 33.06 33.52 -1.43
N PRO A 66 33.98 34.20 -0.73
CA PRO A 66 34.67 35.37 -1.27
C PRO A 66 35.61 34.96 -2.42
N GLY A 67 35.50 35.64 -3.58
CA GLY A 67 36.36 35.41 -4.75
C GLY A 67 35.78 34.50 -5.85
N GLY A 68 34.47 34.25 -5.85
CA GLY A 68 33.77 33.39 -6.83
C GLY A 68 33.36 34.05 -8.16
N ALA A 69 33.91 35.23 -8.49
CA ALA A 69 33.76 35.92 -9.77
C ALA A 69 35.10 36.46 -10.24
#